data_AF-A0A8S3WI19-F1
#
_entry.id   AF-A0A8S3WI19-F1
#
_cell.length_a   1.000
_cell.length_b   1.000
_cell.length_c   1.000
_cell.angle_alpha   90.00
_cell.angle_beta   90.00
_cell.angle_gamma   90.00
#
_symmetry.space_group_name_H-M   'P 1'
#
loop_
_entity.id
_entity.type
_entity.pdbx_description
1 polymer ?
#
loop_
_entity_poly.entity_id
_entity_poly.type
_entity_poly.pdbx_seq_one_letter_code
_entity_poly.pdbx_strand_id
1 'polypeptide(L)'
;MENIMSESLDDTAMDFKLLLSEMKAIRAEMRLFHNSMTDLMTAIKMQSSRIDSIETRISALEDKSKGLQLCEVSTLEETTLQLKSQILERDQDLLANDIQVAWFPETSGENTAHIILAIAKKLCVDLDERDVVSSERTGFIRENG
;
A
#
# COMPACT_ATOMS: atom_id res chain seq x y z
N MET A 1 -93.83 16.69 -24.64
CA MET A 1 -92.75 17.57 -24.18
C MET A 1 -92.30 17.26 -22.76
N GLU A 2 -93.21 16.99 -21.81
CA GLU A 2 -92.83 16.64 -20.42
C GLU A 2 -91.95 15.38 -20.29
N ASN A 3 -92.22 14.31 -21.07
CA ASN A 3 -91.44 13.07 -20.96
C ASN A 3 -89.97 13.24 -21.39
N ILE A 4 -89.73 14.02 -22.45
CA ILE A 4 -88.39 14.31 -23.01
C ILE A 4 -87.59 15.23 -22.07
N MET A 5 -88.26 16.18 -21.40
CA MET A 5 -87.63 17.02 -20.37
C MET A 5 -87.28 16.23 -19.11
N SER A 6 -88.08 15.22 -18.72
CA SER A 6 -87.78 14.37 -17.56
C SER A 6 -86.58 13.44 -17.80
N GLU A 7 -86.46 12.90 -19.02
CA GLU A 7 -85.37 12.02 -19.45
C GLU A 7 -84.04 12.81 -19.54
N SER A 8 -84.09 14.04 -20.06
CA SER A 8 -82.94 14.96 -20.06
C SER A 8 -82.47 15.37 -18.66
N LEU A 9 -83.38 15.53 -17.70
CA LEU A 9 -83.01 15.87 -16.32
C LEU A 9 -82.33 14.68 -15.61
N ASP A 10 -82.80 13.47 -15.86
CA ASP A 10 -82.26 12.25 -15.23
C ASP A 10 -80.86 11.90 -15.78
N ASP A 11 -80.63 12.15 -17.07
CA ASP A 11 -79.32 11.98 -17.72
C ASP A 11 -78.28 12.95 -17.14
N THR A 12 -78.64 14.23 -16.99
CA THR A 12 -77.74 15.22 -16.34
C THR A 12 -77.44 14.89 -14.87
N ALA A 13 -78.39 14.27 -14.16
CA ALA A 13 -78.20 13.85 -12.77
C ALA A 13 -77.29 12.61 -12.66
N MET A 14 -77.34 11.70 -13.64
CA MET A 14 -76.39 10.59 -13.75
C MET A 14 -74.98 11.08 -14.05
N ASP A 15 -74.81 11.98 -15.02
CA ASP A 15 -73.51 12.59 -15.35
C ASP A 15 -72.88 13.29 -14.15
N PHE A 16 -73.68 14.02 -13.37
CA PHE A 16 -73.19 14.69 -12.17
C PHE A 16 -72.73 13.70 -11.09
N LYS A 17 -73.44 12.56 -10.93
CA LYS A 17 -73.03 11.49 -10.01
C LYS A 17 -71.74 10.80 -10.48
N LEU A 18 -71.60 10.59 -11.79
CA LEU A 18 -70.38 10.04 -12.38
C LEU A 18 -69.20 10.97 -12.14
N LEU A 19 -69.34 12.26 -12.45
CA LEU A 19 -68.32 13.27 -12.19
C LEU A 19 -67.91 13.33 -10.70
N LEU A 20 -68.89 13.27 -9.78
CA LEU A 20 -68.61 13.20 -8.34
C LEU A 20 -67.82 11.95 -7.96
N SER A 21 -68.08 10.81 -8.60
CA SER A 21 -67.34 9.57 -8.36
C SER A 21 -65.90 9.67 -8.88
N GLU A 22 -65.70 10.25 -10.06
CA GLU A 22 -64.37 10.48 -10.64
C GLU A 22 -63.56 11.47 -9.80
N MET A 23 -64.17 12.58 -9.34
CA MET A 23 -63.50 13.52 -8.43
C MET A 23 -63.08 12.86 -7.11
N LYS A 24 -63.85 11.90 -6.60
CA LYS A 24 -63.48 11.12 -5.40
C LYS A 24 -62.32 10.16 -5.70
N ALA A 25 -62.34 9.50 -6.85
CA ALA A 25 -61.26 8.61 -7.28
C ALA A 25 -59.94 9.37 -7.48
N ILE A 26 -59.97 10.49 -8.21
CA ILE A 26 -58.80 11.36 -8.43
C ILE A 26 -58.26 11.88 -7.09
N ARG A 27 -59.13 12.26 -6.15
CA ARG A 27 -58.69 12.68 -4.81
C ARG A 27 -58.04 11.54 -4.03
N ALA A 28 -58.49 10.30 -4.19
CA ALA A 28 -57.85 9.15 -3.58
C ALA A 28 -56.47 8.89 -4.20
N GLU A 29 -56.36 8.92 -5.53
CA GLU A 29 -55.08 8.78 -6.23
C GLU A 29 -54.08 9.89 -5.87
N MET A 30 -54.53 11.14 -5.79
CA MET A 30 -53.67 12.26 -5.35
C MET A 30 -53.14 12.05 -3.93
N ARG A 31 -53.93 11.45 -3.02
CA ARG A 31 -53.47 11.11 -1.67
C ARG A 31 -52.42 10.01 -1.69
N LEU A 32 -52.64 8.96 -2.49
CA LEU A 32 -51.66 7.89 -2.65
C LEU A 32 -50.35 8.42 -3.25
N PHE A 33 -50.43 9.26 -4.27
CA PHE A 33 -49.28 9.91 -4.86
C PHE A 33 -48.53 10.77 -3.84
N HIS A 34 -49.26 11.56 -3.04
CA HIS A 34 -48.65 12.37 -2.00
C HIS A 34 -47.91 11.52 -0.96
N ASN A 35 -48.52 10.41 -0.51
CA ASN A 35 -47.88 9.48 0.41
C ASN A 35 -46.61 8.84 -0.19
N SER A 36 -46.67 8.39 -1.45
CA SER A 36 -45.49 7.86 -2.15
C SER A 36 -44.38 8.89 -2.28
N MET A 37 -44.73 10.16 -2.52
CA MET A 37 -43.78 11.26 -2.60
C MET A 37 -43.15 11.57 -1.25
N THR A 38 -43.92 11.51 -0.16
CA THR A 38 -43.37 11.66 1.19
C THR A 38 -42.43 10.52 1.54
N ASP A 39 -42.79 9.28 1.20
CA ASP A 39 -41.95 8.11 1.44
C ASP A 39 -40.63 8.23 0.67
N LEU A 40 -40.69 8.61 -0.61
CA LEU A 40 -39.49 8.87 -1.41
C LEU A 40 -38.62 9.97 -0.80
N MET A 41 -39.21 11.08 -0.36
CA MET A 41 -38.46 12.17 0.25
C MET A 41 -37.78 11.73 1.56
N THR A 42 -38.42 10.88 2.36
CA THR A 42 -37.78 10.31 3.55
C THR A 42 -36.62 9.37 3.20
N ALA A 43 -36.80 8.51 2.19
CA ALA A 43 -35.75 7.61 1.70
C ALA A 43 -34.53 8.39 1.20
N ILE A 44 -34.74 9.47 0.43
CA ILE A 44 -33.67 10.35 -0.05
C ILE A 44 -32.92 10.99 1.12
N LYS A 45 -33.63 11.51 2.12
CA LYS A 45 -32.99 12.11 3.32
C LYS A 45 -32.12 11.10 4.07
N MET A 46 -32.64 9.88 4.26
CA MET A 46 -31.86 8.80 4.89
C MET A 46 -30.63 8.45 4.05
N GLN A 47 -30.78 8.35 2.73
CA GLN A 47 -29.65 8.01 1.86
C GLN A 47 -28.59 9.11 1.82
N SER A 48 -28.99 10.39 1.81
CA SER A 48 -28.06 11.52 1.93
C SER A 48 -27.23 11.42 3.20
N SER A 49 -27.86 11.17 4.35
CA SER A 49 -27.14 11.03 5.62
C SER A 49 -26.15 9.85 5.64
N ARG A 50 -26.50 8.75 4.94
CA ARG A 50 -25.59 7.60 4.78
C ARG A 50 -24.42 7.94 3.88
N ILE A 51 -24.63 8.73 2.83
CA ILE A 51 -23.57 9.21 1.93
C ILE A 51 -22.61 10.10 2.71
N ASP A 52 -23.11 11.07 3.49
CA ASP A 52 -22.28 11.95 4.32
C ASP A 52 -21.43 11.14 5.33
N SER A 53 -22.02 10.11 5.93
CA SER A 53 -21.30 9.20 6.83
C SER A 53 -20.23 8.38 6.11
N ILE A 54 -20.46 7.99 4.85
CA ILE A 54 -19.46 7.29 4.05
C ILE A 54 -18.33 8.25 3.65
N GLU A 55 -18.65 9.46 3.23
CA GLU A 55 -17.68 10.48 2.85
C GLU A 55 -16.73 10.81 4.01
N THR A 56 -17.29 11.07 5.20
CA THR A 56 -16.47 11.31 6.42
C THR A 56 -15.55 10.13 6.76
N ARG A 57 -16.02 8.89 6.60
CA ARG A 57 -15.20 7.69 6.83
C ARG A 57 -14.11 7.52 5.78
N ILE A 58 -14.40 7.84 4.51
CA ILE A 58 -13.42 7.80 3.43
C ILE A 58 -12.33 8.84 3.69
N SER A 59 -12.69 10.08 4.01
CA SER A 59 -11.71 11.13 4.33
C SER A 59 -10.78 10.71 5.49
N ALA A 60 -11.34 10.15 6.57
CA ALA A 60 -10.52 9.67 7.69
C ALA A 60 -9.56 8.53 7.31
N LEU A 61 -9.98 7.64 6.41
CA LEU A 61 -9.13 6.56 5.89
C LEU A 61 -8.03 7.09 4.98
N GLU A 62 -8.34 8.05 4.12
CA GLU A 62 -7.36 8.70 3.23
C GLU A 62 -6.29 9.44 4.03
N ASP A 63 -6.69 10.17 5.07
CA ASP A 63 -5.75 10.89 5.95
C ASP A 63 -4.82 9.92 6.69
N LYS A 64 -5.39 8.82 7.24
CA LYS A 64 -4.60 7.78 7.89
C LYS A 64 -3.64 7.09 6.92
N SER A 65 -4.09 6.80 5.70
CA SER A 65 -3.27 6.16 4.66
C SER A 65 -2.09 7.05 4.26
N LYS A 66 -2.32 8.35 4.08
CA LYS A 66 -1.25 9.32 3.76
C LYS A 66 -0.23 9.41 4.89
N GLY A 67 -0.70 9.45 6.15
CA GLY A 67 0.18 9.50 7.32
C GLY A 67 1.07 8.27 7.49
N LEU A 68 0.51 7.07 7.31
CA LEU A 68 1.26 5.82 7.42
C LEU A 68 2.27 5.64 6.28
N GLN A 69 1.87 5.90 5.02
CA GLN A 69 2.75 5.70 3.87
C GLN A 69 3.99 6.59 3.90
N LEU A 70 3.89 7.85 4.36
CA LEU A 70 5.08 8.71 4.40
C LEU A 70 6.01 8.39 5.57
N CYS A 71 5.47 8.12 6.76
CA CYS A 71 6.30 7.99 7.96
C CYS A 71 6.95 6.60 8.07
N GLU A 72 6.19 5.52 7.82
CA GLU A 72 6.73 4.16 7.94
C GLU A 72 7.74 3.85 6.84
N VAL A 73 7.50 4.33 5.61
CA VAL A 73 8.44 4.09 4.50
C VAL A 73 9.73 4.88 4.70
N SER A 74 9.65 6.16 5.07
CA SER A 74 10.85 6.99 5.30
C SER A 74 11.72 6.44 6.44
N THR A 75 11.10 6.08 7.56
CA THR A 75 11.84 5.52 8.71
C THR A 75 12.46 4.15 8.39
N LEU A 76 11.75 3.31 7.63
CA LEU A 76 12.29 2.02 7.19
C LEU A 76 13.43 2.18 6.18
N GLU A 77 13.33 3.15 5.26
CA GLU A 77 14.40 3.46 4.30
C GLU A 77 15.65 3.99 5.01
N GLU A 78 15.48 4.91 5.96
CA GLU A 78 16.58 5.45 6.78
C GLU A 78 17.28 4.35 7.58
N THR A 79 16.52 3.49 8.27
CA THR A 79 17.10 2.37 9.03
C THR A 79 17.81 1.38 8.10
N THR A 80 17.26 1.12 6.92
CA THR A 80 17.90 0.25 5.92
C THR A 80 19.21 0.86 5.41
N LEU A 81 19.26 2.16 5.15
CA LEU A 81 20.49 2.85 4.77
C LEU A 81 21.54 2.83 5.88
N GLN A 82 21.12 3.07 7.13
CA GLN A 82 22.00 3.02 8.29
C GLN A 82 22.60 1.62 8.48
N LEU A 83 21.78 0.58 8.39
CA LEU A 83 22.23 -0.80 8.52
C LEU A 83 23.20 -1.18 7.40
N LYS A 84 22.92 -0.79 6.15
CA LYS A 84 23.85 -1.00 5.03
C LYS A 84 25.20 -0.33 5.27
N SER A 85 25.18 0.92 5.78
CA SER A 85 26.42 1.62 6.12
C SER A 85 27.22 0.90 7.20
N GLN A 86 26.56 0.41 8.25
CA GLN A 86 27.23 -0.32 9.33
C GLN A 86 27.83 -1.65 8.86
N ILE A 87 27.17 -2.34 7.92
CA ILE A 87 27.72 -3.56 7.32
C ILE A 87 28.99 -3.23 6.54
N LEU A 88 28.94 -2.21 5.68
CA LEU A 88 30.10 -1.80 4.89
C LEU A 88 31.29 -1.37 5.77
N GLU A 89 31.03 -0.63 6.84
CA GLU A 89 32.05 -0.21 7.80
C GLU A 89 32.68 -1.43 8.49
N ARG A 90 31.86 -2.37 8.97
CA ARG A 90 32.37 -3.59 9.60
C ARG A 90 33.13 -4.50 8.64
N ASP A 91 32.68 -4.63 7.39
CA ASP A 91 33.40 -5.41 6.38
C ASP A 91 34.77 -4.78 6.08
N GLN A 92 34.83 -3.45 6.02
CA GLN A 92 36.10 -2.73 5.83
C GLN A 92 37.04 -2.90 7.05
N ASP A 93 36.50 -2.84 8.27
CA ASP A 93 37.28 -3.07 9.49
C ASP A 93 37.84 -4.50 9.56
N LEU A 94 37.08 -5.49 9.09
CA LEU A 94 37.56 -6.88 9.00
C LEU A 94 38.70 -7.03 7.99
N LEU A 95 38.58 -6.37 6.82
CA LEU A 95 39.62 -6.37 5.79
C LEU A 95 40.89 -5.58 6.19
N ALA A 96 40.83 -4.72 7.21
CA ALA A 96 41.97 -3.89 7.61
C ALA A 96 43.19 -4.72 8.06
N ASN A 97 42.97 -5.94 8.55
CA ASN A 97 44.04 -6.85 8.96
C ASN A 97 44.48 -7.83 7.86
N ASP A 98 43.77 -7.84 6.72
CA ASP A 98 44.08 -8.74 5.61
C ASP A 98 45.12 -8.10 4.69
N ILE A 99 46.24 -8.80 4.50
CA ILE A 99 47.32 -8.36 3.61
C ILE A 99 47.37 -9.27 2.40
N GLN A 100 47.17 -8.69 1.21
CA GLN A 100 47.32 -9.42 -0.05
C GLN A 100 48.73 -9.24 -0.61
N VAL A 101 49.45 -10.36 -0.77
CA VAL A 101 50.74 -10.40 -1.48
C VAL A 101 50.51 -10.94 -2.89
N ALA A 102 50.63 -10.08 -3.89
CA ALA A 102 50.54 -10.47 -5.29
C ALA A 102 51.92 -10.87 -5.86
N TRP A 103 51.90 -11.61 -6.98
CA TRP A 103 53.09 -11.95 -7.78
C TRP A 103 54.16 -12.80 -7.08
N PHE A 104 53.75 -13.63 -6.13
CA PHE A 104 54.66 -14.58 -5.48
C PHE A 104 54.60 -15.95 -6.19
N PRO A 105 55.74 -16.52 -6.64
CA PRO A 105 55.76 -17.79 -7.38
C PRO A 105 55.21 -18.94 -6.53
N GLU A 106 54.50 -19.88 -7.15
CA GLU A 106 53.93 -21.06 -6.49
C GLU A 106 54.93 -22.21 -6.56
N THR A 107 55.23 -22.82 -5.42
CA THR A 107 56.11 -24.00 -5.35
C THR A 107 55.44 -25.15 -4.62
N SER A 108 55.68 -26.39 -5.06
CA SER A 108 55.07 -27.57 -4.45
C SER A 108 55.55 -27.77 -3.01
N GLY A 109 54.61 -28.00 -2.08
CA GLY A 109 54.91 -28.21 -0.67
C GLY A 109 55.33 -26.95 0.10
N GLU A 110 55.01 -25.77 -0.43
CA GLU A 110 55.31 -24.51 0.25
C GLU A 110 54.50 -24.33 1.54
N ASN A 111 55.11 -23.65 2.51
CA ASN A 111 54.43 -23.18 3.71
C ASN A 111 54.19 -21.67 3.58
N THR A 112 52.92 -21.29 3.39
CA THR A 112 52.48 -19.90 3.20
C THR A 112 52.83 -19.00 4.38
N ALA A 113 52.72 -19.47 5.62
CA ALA A 113 53.07 -18.69 6.81
C ALA A 113 54.57 -18.34 6.83
N HIS A 114 55.43 -19.31 6.51
CA HIS A 114 56.87 -19.09 6.44
C HIS A 114 57.26 -18.11 5.32
N ILE A 115 56.55 -18.13 4.19
CA ILE A 115 56.71 -17.15 3.11
C ILE A 115 56.42 -15.73 3.62
N ILE A 116 55.29 -15.54 4.32
CA ILE A 116 54.91 -14.24 4.88
C ILE A 116 55.95 -13.73 5.88
N LEU A 117 56.44 -14.57 6.78
CA LEU A 117 57.51 -14.22 7.73
C LEU A 117 58.81 -13.81 7.03
N ALA A 118 59.18 -14.51 5.95
CA ALA A 118 60.34 -14.15 5.15
C ALA A 118 60.17 -12.80 4.44
N ILE A 119 58.97 -12.50 3.96
CA ILE A 119 58.63 -11.20 3.36
C ILE A 119 58.68 -10.09 4.42
N ALA A 120 58.07 -10.30 5.59
CA ALA A 120 58.08 -9.35 6.69
C ALA A 120 59.52 -8.99 7.10
N LYS A 121 60.38 -9.99 7.27
CA LYS A 121 61.82 -9.79 7.54
C LYS A 121 62.53 -9.00 6.44
N LYS A 122 62.20 -9.25 5.16
CA LYS A 122 62.78 -8.50 4.03
C LYS A 122 62.29 -7.05 3.96
N LEU A 123 61.09 -6.77 4.46
CA LEU A 123 60.51 -5.43 4.55
C LEU A 123 60.83 -4.72 5.88
N CYS A 124 61.65 -5.34 6.74
CA CYS A 124 61.98 -4.86 8.08
C CYS A 124 60.75 -4.66 8.98
N VAL A 125 59.73 -5.50 8.80
CA VAL A 125 58.56 -5.56 9.68
C VAL A 125 58.80 -6.67 10.72
N ASP A 126 58.66 -6.32 11.99
CA ASP A 126 58.72 -7.27 13.10
C ASP A 126 57.39 -8.02 13.18
N LEU A 127 57.40 -9.29 12.79
CA LEU A 127 56.23 -10.15 12.70
C LEU A 127 56.61 -11.55 13.21
N ASP A 128 55.85 -12.06 14.16
CA ASP A 128 56.00 -13.42 14.70
C ASP A 128 54.94 -14.37 14.13
N GLU A 129 55.16 -15.68 14.25
CA GLU A 129 54.20 -16.70 13.79
C GLU A 129 52.82 -16.55 14.44
N ARG A 130 52.77 -16.01 15.66
CA ARG A 130 51.53 -15.78 16.42
C ARG A 130 50.71 -14.60 15.91
N ASP A 131 51.33 -13.69 15.15
CA ASP A 131 50.66 -12.53 14.56
C ASP A 131 49.92 -12.92 13.27
N VAL A 132 50.23 -14.08 12.69
CA VAL A 132 49.58 -14.61 11.49
C VAL A 132 48.41 -15.49 11.91
N VAL A 133 47.18 -14.99 11.74
CA VAL A 133 45.96 -15.75 12.04
C VAL A 133 45.70 -16.84 11.00
N SER A 134 45.84 -16.51 9.72
CA SER A 134 45.67 -17.43 8.59
C SER A 134 46.50 -16.94 7.40
N SER A 135 47.00 -17.88 6.59
CA SER A 135 47.70 -17.56 5.35
C SER A 135 47.40 -18.63 4.30
N GLU A 136 46.80 -18.23 3.20
CA GLU A 136 46.44 -19.12 2.10
C GLU A 136 46.71 -18.49 0.74
N ARG A 137 46.78 -19.33 -0.29
CA ARG A 137 46.82 -18.88 -1.68
C ARG A 137 45.40 -18.62 -2.15
N THR A 138 45.15 -17.41 -2.65
CA THR A 138 43.86 -17.02 -3.21
C THR A 138 43.97 -16.84 -4.72
N GLY A 139 42.98 -17.33 -5.47
CA GLY A 139 42.90 -17.18 -6.92
C GLY A 139 43.04 -18.50 -7.68
N PHE A 140 43.11 -18.41 -9.01
CA PHE A 140 43.27 -19.58 -9.87
C PHE A 140 44.71 -20.10 -9.82
N ILE A 141 44.86 -21.42 -9.66
CA ILE A 141 46.16 -22.10 -9.74
C ILE A 141 46.77 -21.80 -11.11
N ARG A 142 47.99 -21.28 -11.13
CA ARG A 142 48.70 -21.08 -12.38
C ARG A 142 49.31 -22.41 -12.81
N GLU A 143 48.64 -23.12 -13.72
CA GLU A 143 49.26 -24.25 -14.42
C GLU A 143 50.47 -23.71 -15.21
N ASN A 144 51.67 -24.09 -14.74
CA ASN A 144 53.01 -23.77 -15.27
C ASN A 144 53.71 -22.56 -14.64
N GLY A 145 54.52 -22.86 -13.61
CA GLY A 145 55.74 -22.15 -13.24
C GLY A 145 56.88 -23.17 -13.15
#